data_AF-A0A5J4Y5M3-F1
#
_entry.id   AF-A0A5J4Y5M3-F1
#
_cell.length_a   1.000
_cell.length_b   1.000
_cell.length_c   1.000
_cell.angle_alpha   90.00
_cell.angle_beta   90.00
_cell.angle_gamma   90.00
#
_symmetry.space_group_name_H-M   'P 1'
#
loop_
_entity.id
_entity.type
_entity.pdbx_description
1 polymer ?
#
loop_
_entity_poly.entity_id
_entity_poly.type
_entity_poly.pdbx_seq_one_letter_code
_entity_poly.pdbx_strand_id
1 'polypeptide(L)'
;MSSLDQWKPWVWAVFAFNCLFATVFALLCWETYRQFRNVTKSAAFAPALVDVKEWCVLQFAAWRGTALFDGAAVSAFFAVILVIIFTVCAIYYMIFTRKGLSHPGSRYGKGFMVALSFMTALHICNIATHFLSFSPAIKYWVTTFNVDFSRLLLTATYSFGYISTVFFLVFAFMLVIWKRTDIEILYAESPSTMSPQGTHTPHDGHDP
;
A
#
# COMPACT_ATOMS: atom_id res chain seq x y z
N MET A 1 29.86 -7.39 -12.87
CA MET A 1 28.66 -7.31 -12.02
C MET A 1 27.47 -7.19 -12.96
N SER A 2 26.52 -8.14 -12.93
CA SER A 2 25.37 -8.07 -13.84
C SER A 2 24.53 -6.83 -13.51
N SER A 3 23.92 -6.18 -14.51
CA SER A 3 23.03 -5.01 -14.29
C SER A 3 21.87 -5.34 -13.33
N LEU A 4 21.52 -6.62 -13.20
CA LEU A 4 20.48 -7.14 -12.30
C LEU A 4 20.87 -7.11 -10.81
N ASP A 5 22.15 -7.28 -10.49
CA ASP A 5 22.60 -7.25 -9.10
C ASP A 5 22.62 -5.83 -8.52
N GLN A 6 22.64 -4.81 -9.39
CA GLN A 6 22.58 -3.41 -8.97
C GLN A 6 21.21 -3.02 -8.38
N TRP A 7 20.11 -3.62 -8.84
CA TRP A 7 18.74 -3.23 -8.43
C TRP A 7 18.28 -3.89 -7.12
N LYS A 8 18.79 -5.08 -6.80
CA LYS A 8 18.45 -5.82 -5.58
C LYS A 8 18.52 -4.99 -4.29
N PRO A 9 19.63 -4.29 -3.95
CA PRO A 9 19.72 -3.54 -2.70
C PRO A 9 18.68 -2.41 -2.63
N TRP A 10 18.37 -1.77 -3.76
CA TRP A 10 17.36 -0.72 -3.83
C TRP A 10 15.93 -1.24 -3.61
N VAL A 11 15.59 -2.39 -4.19
CA VAL A 11 14.28 -3.04 -3.97
C VAL A 11 14.10 -3.42 -2.50
N TRP A 12 15.16 -3.95 -1.87
CA TRP A 12 15.15 -4.25 -0.43
C TRP A 12 15.05 -3.00 0.44
N ALA A 13 15.75 -1.93 0.10
CA ALA A 13 15.67 -0.66 0.81
C ALA A 13 14.24 -0.09 0.74
N VAL A 14 13.65 -0.03 -0.44
CA VAL A 14 12.27 0.46 -0.63
C VAL A 14 11.26 -0.45 0.09
N PHE A 15 11.46 -1.77 0.08
CA PHE A 15 10.65 -2.69 0.86
C PHE A 15 10.72 -2.40 2.38
N ALA A 16 11.93 -2.22 2.92
CA ALA A 16 12.13 -1.90 4.33
C ALA A 16 11.46 -0.57 4.72
N PHE A 17 11.58 0.46 3.88
CA PHE A 17 10.88 1.74 4.08
C PHE A 17 9.36 1.57 4.04
N ASN A 18 8.81 0.78 3.11
CA ASN A 18 7.38 0.47 3.07
C ASN A 18 6.90 -0.16 4.38
N CYS A 19 7.59 -1.18 4.88
CA CYS A 19 7.25 -1.83 6.14
C CYS A 19 7.29 -0.85 7.31
N LEU A 20 8.32 0.00 7.38
CA LEU A 20 8.47 1.00 8.43
C LEU A 20 7.30 2.01 8.41
N PHE A 21 7.06 2.67 7.27
CA PHE A 21 6.03 3.71 7.17
C PHE A 21 4.62 3.14 7.32
N ALA A 22 4.36 1.94 6.80
CA ALA A 22 3.08 1.26 6.98
C ALA A 22 2.83 0.90 8.45
N THR A 23 3.85 0.49 9.19
CA THR A 23 3.75 0.21 10.64
C THR A 23 3.47 1.49 11.42
N VAL A 24 4.20 2.58 11.13
CA VAL A 24 3.94 3.88 11.78
C VAL A 24 2.52 4.37 11.47
N PHE A 25 2.08 4.26 10.22
CA PHE A 25 0.71 4.61 9.82
C PHE A 25 -0.34 3.79 10.58
N ALA A 26 -0.14 2.48 10.73
CA ALA A 26 -1.03 1.62 11.50
C ALA A 26 -1.17 2.05 12.97
N LEU A 27 -0.04 2.38 13.62
CA LEU A 27 -0.02 2.88 15.00
C LEU A 27 -0.73 4.23 15.13
N LEU A 28 -0.52 5.13 14.17
CA LEU A 28 -1.20 6.43 14.14
C LEU A 28 -2.71 6.28 13.93
N CYS A 29 -3.15 5.39 13.04
CA CYS A 29 -4.55 5.04 12.86
C CYS A 29 -5.18 4.50 14.15
N TRP A 30 -4.47 3.59 14.83
CA TRP A 30 -4.91 3.03 16.11
C TRP A 30 -5.08 4.12 17.17
N GLU A 31 -4.09 5.00 17.34
CA GLU A 31 -4.19 6.06 18.34
C GLU A 31 -5.25 7.10 18.02
N THR A 32 -5.40 7.43 16.75
CA THR A 32 -6.48 8.33 16.30
C THR A 32 -7.84 7.71 16.63
N TYR A 33 -8.02 6.41 16.38
CA TYR A 33 -9.24 5.69 16.74
C TYR A 33 -9.49 5.67 18.25
N ARG A 34 -8.44 5.44 19.05
CA ARG A 34 -8.54 5.45 20.52
C ARG A 34 -9.03 6.82 21.02
N GLN A 35 -8.48 7.93 20.51
CA GLN A 35 -8.94 9.27 20.86
C GLN A 35 -10.40 9.48 20.46
N PHE A 36 -10.80 9.11 19.24
CA PHE A 36 -12.20 9.22 18.82
C PHE A 36 -13.17 8.46 19.73
N ARG A 37 -12.84 7.23 20.12
CA ARG A 37 -13.67 6.44 21.03
C ARG A 37 -13.78 7.06 22.43
N ASN A 38 -12.74 7.74 22.89
CA ASN A 38 -12.78 8.43 24.18
C ASN A 38 -13.70 9.65 24.09
N VAL A 39 -13.59 10.44 23.02
CA VAL A 39 -14.45 11.61 22.77
C VAL A 39 -15.93 11.23 22.70
N THR A 40 -16.26 10.17 21.96
CA THR A 40 -17.66 9.75 21.77
C THR A 40 -18.27 9.21 23.05
N LYS A 41 -17.48 8.51 23.87
CA LYS A 41 -17.90 8.12 25.24
C LYS A 41 -18.17 9.36 26.09
N SER A 42 -17.26 10.33 26.14
CA SER A 42 -17.46 11.55 26.92
C SER A 42 -18.67 12.37 26.47
N ALA A 43 -18.94 12.43 25.17
CA ALA A 43 -20.11 13.11 24.61
C ALA A 43 -21.44 12.40 24.93
N ALA A 44 -21.45 11.06 24.97
CA ALA A 44 -22.65 10.29 25.31
C ALA A 44 -23.10 10.47 26.78
N PHE A 45 -22.20 10.90 27.67
CA PHE A 45 -22.43 11.07 29.10
C PHE A 45 -22.55 12.53 29.57
N ALA A 46 -22.74 13.51 28.67
CA ALA A 46 -22.91 14.93 29.05
C ALA A 46 -24.37 15.46 28.96
N PRO A 47 -25.36 14.88 29.68
CA PRO A 47 -26.77 15.26 29.55
C PRO A 47 -27.18 16.58 30.23
N ALA A 48 -26.26 17.37 30.80
CA ALA A 48 -26.64 18.35 31.81
C ALA A 48 -26.63 19.84 31.40
N LEU A 49 -26.09 20.26 30.24
CA LEU A 49 -25.77 21.68 30.02
C LEU A 49 -26.06 22.28 28.63
N VAL A 50 -26.65 21.53 27.70
CA VAL A 50 -26.84 22.01 26.32
C VAL A 50 -28.33 22.00 25.97
N ASP A 51 -28.81 23.10 25.40
CA ASP A 51 -30.18 23.30 24.95
C ASP A 51 -30.62 22.13 24.03
N VAL A 52 -31.85 21.64 24.15
CA VAL A 52 -32.33 20.37 23.55
C VAL A 52 -32.08 20.32 22.04
N LYS A 53 -32.12 21.48 21.38
CA LYS A 53 -31.85 21.64 19.95
C LYS A 53 -30.38 21.40 19.58
N GLU A 54 -29.45 21.93 20.36
CA GLU A 54 -28.02 21.68 20.19
C GLU A 54 -27.67 20.24 20.61
N TRP A 55 -28.36 19.68 21.61
CA TRP A 55 -28.20 18.30 22.05
C TRP A 55 -28.59 17.29 20.95
N CYS A 56 -29.70 17.53 20.24
CA CYS A 56 -30.10 16.68 19.10
C CYS A 56 -29.12 16.77 17.92
N VAL A 57 -28.60 17.97 17.61
CA VAL A 57 -27.59 18.15 16.55
C VAL A 57 -26.26 17.49 16.95
N LEU A 58 -25.86 17.61 18.22
CA LEU A 58 -24.71 16.92 18.81
C LEU A 58 -24.88 15.41 18.77
N GLN A 59 -26.03 14.87 19.17
CA GLN A 59 -26.27 13.43 19.11
C GLN A 59 -26.31 12.92 17.67
N PHE A 60 -26.92 13.64 16.75
CA PHE A 60 -26.98 13.22 15.34
C PHE A 60 -25.59 13.31 14.67
N ALA A 61 -24.82 14.36 14.98
CA ALA A 61 -23.43 14.50 14.55
C ALA A 61 -22.49 13.50 15.23
N ALA A 62 -22.73 13.17 16.49
CA ALA A 62 -22.00 12.16 17.23
C ALA A 62 -22.32 10.75 16.70
N TRP A 63 -23.58 10.46 16.38
CA TRP A 63 -24.02 9.14 15.87
C TRP A 63 -23.57 8.90 14.43
N ARG A 64 -23.68 9.91 13.56
CA ARG A 64 -23.09 9.86 12.21
C ARG A 64 -21.56 9.87 12.27
N GLY A 65 -20.99 10.65 13.18
CA GLY A 65 -19.56 10.69 13.46
C GLY A 65 -19.04 9.32 13.86
N THR A 66 -19.65 8.67 14.85
CA THR A 66 -19.27 7.33 15.31
C THR A 66 -19.32 6.31 14.18
N ALA A 67 -20.37 6.33 13.36
CA ALA A 67 -20.47 5.39 12.23
C ALA A 67 -19.38 5.63 11.17
N LEU A 68 -19.04 6.89 10.88
CA LEU A 68 -17.96 7.25 9.94
C LEU A 68 -16.58 6.88 10.48
N PHE A 69 -16.34 7.08 11.78
CA PHE A 69 -15.07 6.73 12.43
C PHE A 69 -14.91 5.22 12.60
N ASP A 70 -15.98 4.49 12.92
CA ASP A 70 -15.95 3.02 12.95
C ASP A 70 -15.71 2.46 11.55
N GLY A 71 -16.32 3.03 10.51
CA GLY A 71 -16.02 2.68 9.12
C GLY A 71 -14.56 2.94 8.73
N ALA A 72 -14.00 4.08 9.13
CA ALA A 72 -12.58 4.40 8.92
C ALA A 72 -11.65 3.46 9.71
N ALA A 73 -12.03 3.07 10.93
CA ALA A 73 -11.28 2.13 11.75
C ALA A 73 -11.27 0.71 11.18
N VAL A 74 -12.43 0.24 10.70
CA VAL A 74 -12.53 -1.03 9.98
C VAL A 74 -11.66 -0.99 8.73
N SER A 75 -11.69 0.10 7.95
CA SER A 75 -10.82 0.25 6.79
C SER A 75 -9.34 0.27 7.18
N ALA A 76 -8.96 0.93 8.28
CA ALA A 76 -7.59 0.92 8.81
C ALA A 76 -7.14 -0.48 9.23
N PHE A 77 -8.02 -1.26 9.86
CA PHE A 77 -7.75 -2.66 10.20
C PHE A 77 -7.50 -3.52 8.96
N PHE A 78 -8.32 -3.36 7.91
CA PHE A 78 -8.08 -4.03 6.62
C PHE A 78 -6.75 -3.60 5.98
N ALA A 79 -6.34 -2.34 6.10
CA ALA A 79 -5.02 -1.91 5.65
C ALA A 79 -3.89 -2.60 6.41
N VAL A 80 -4.00 -2.78 7.73
CA VAL A 80 -2.99 -3.53 8.51
C VAL A 80 -2.88 -4.97 8.01
N ILE A 81 -4.01 -5.64 7.81
CA ILE A 81 -4.04 -7.01 7.26
C ILE A 81 -3.40 -7.03 5.86
N LEU A 82 -3.74 -6.11 4.97
CA LEU A 82 -3.15 -6.02 3.64
C LEU A 82 -1.63 -5.77 3.69
N VAL A 83 -1.15 -4.95 4.62
CA VAL A 83 0.28 -4.71 4.83
C VAL A 83 0.98 -5.99 5.32
N ILE A 84 0.36 -6.74 6.24
CA ILE A 84 0.89 -8.04 6.70
C ILE A 84 0.94 -9.03 5.54
N ILE A 85 -0.15 -9.19 4.79
CA ILE A 85 -0.21 -10.07 3.62
C ILE A 85 0.86 -9.65 2.61
N PHE A 86 0.96 -8.35 2.30
CA PHE A 86 2.00 -7.82 1.41
C PHE A 86 3.40 -8.16 1.91
N THR A 87 3.67 -7.98 3.20
CA THR A 87 4.99 -8.24 3.80
C THR A 87 5.34 -9.71 3.75
N VAL A 88 4.40 -10.59 4.13
CA VAL A 88 4.58 -12.05 4.09
C VAL A 88 4.78 -12.53 2.65
N CYS A 89 3.94 -12.08 1.71
CA CYS A 89 4.08 -12.41 0.30
C CYS A 89 5.42 -11.88 -0.27
N ALA A 90 5.80 -10.64 0.04
CA ALA A 90 7.05 -10.05 -0.41
C ALA A 90 8.25 -10.87 0.07
N ILE A 91 8.30 -11.21 1.37
CA ILE A 91 9.36 -12.04 1.96
C ILE A 91 9.38 -13.42 1.31
N TYR A 92 8.21 -14.05 1.13
CA TYR A 92 8.09 -15.34 0.47
C TYR A 92 8.68 -15.32 -0.94
N TYR A 93 8.31 -14.32 -1.76
CA TYR A 93 8.81 -14.18 -3.13
C TYR A 93 10.27 -13.71 -3.22
N MET A 94 10.77 -12.95 -2.24
CA MET A 94 12.16 -12.48 -2.23
C MET A 94 13.15 -13.54 -1.73
N ILE A 95 12.78 -14.34 -0.72
CA ILE A 95 13.70 -15.25 -0.02
C ILE A 95 13.46 -16.71 -0.39
N PHE A 96 12.20 -17.16 -0.41
CA PHE A 96 11.87 -18.60 -0.36
C PHE A 96 11.57 -19.23 -1.73
N THR A 97 11.43 -18.45 -2.79
CA THR A 97 11.18 -19.01 -4.13
C THR A 97 12.49 -19.45 -4.78
N ARG A 98 12.55 -20.72 -5.25
CA ARG A 98 13.69 -21.29 -6.00
C ARG A 98 14.07 -20.46 -7.24
N LYS A 99 13.09 -19.74 -7.80
CA LYS A 99 13.27 -18.66 -8.76
C LYS A 99 12.85 -17.37 -8.08
N GLY A 100 13.76 -16.81 -7.28
CA GLY A 100 13.56 -15.53 -6.59
C GLY A 100 13.03 -14.45 -7.53
N LEU A 101 12.51 -13.35 -6.98
CA LEU A 101 12.16 -12.16 -7.76
C LEU A 101 13.28 -11.67 -8.69
N SER A 102 14.52 -12.08 -8.49
CA SER A 102 15.65 -11.75 -9.38
C SER A 102 15.81 -12.66 -10.60
N HIS A 103 15.06 -13.77 -10.69
CA HIS A 103 15.18 -14.70 -11.81
C HIS A 103 14.34 -14.24 -13.01
N PRO A 104 14.90 -14.15 -14.24
CA PRO A 104 14.21 -13.65 -15.43
C PRO A 104 12.90 -14.40 -15.79
N GLY A 105 12.86 -15.70 -15.48
CA GLY A 105 11.67 -16.54 -15.61
C GLY A 105 10.54 -16.31 -14.59
N SER A 106 10.70 -15.48 -13.56
CA SER A 106 9.71 -15.26 -12.48
C SER A 106 8.69 -14.16 -12.82
N ARG A 107 8.08 -14.23 -14.01
CA ARG A 107 7.21 -13.16 -14.54
C ARG A 107 5.91 -12.97 -13.72
N TYR A 108 5.35 -14.07 -13.23
CA TYR A 108 4.10 -14.06 -12.45
C TYR A 108 4.29 -13.48 -11.05
N GLY A 109 5.37 -13.84 -10.35
CA GLY A 109 5.66 -13.31 -9.01
C GLY A 109 5.85 -11.80 -9.01
N LYS A 110 6.58 -11.26 -10.00
CA LYS A 110 6.72 -9.80 -10.18
C LYS A 110 5.38 -9.12 -10.44
N GLY A 111 4.56 -9.67 -11.34
CA GLY A 111 3.24 -9.11 -11.67
C GLY A 111 2.30 -9.10 -10.46
N PHE A 112 2.27 -10.20 -9.71
CA PHE A 112 1.49 -10.30 -8.47
C PHE A 112 1.92 -9.27 -7.43
N MET A 113 3.23 -9.12 -7.19
CA MET A 113 3.75 -8.14 -6.24
C MET A 113 3.46 -6.70 -6.66
N VAL A 114 3.51 -6.38 -7.96
CA VAL A 114 3.09 -5.07 -8.48
C VAL A 114 1.61 -4.81 -8.18
N ALA A 115 0.73 -5.76 -8.51
CA ALA A 115 -0.70 -5.62 -8.27
C ALA A 115 -1.02 -5.47 -6.77
N LEU A 116 -0.38 -6.27 -5.91
CA LEU A 116 -0.54 -6.19 -4.47
C LEU A 116 -0.04 -4.84 -3.92
N SER A 117 1.09 -4.35 -4.42
CA SER A 117 1.62 -3.03 -4.06
C SER A 117 0.67 -1.90 -4.45
N PHE A 118 0.11 -1.93 -5.66
CA PHE A 118 -0.90 -0.96 -6.11
C PHE A 118 -2.18 -1.02 -5.27
N MET A 119 -2.70 -2.21 -5.00
CA MET A 119 -3.89 -2.41 -4.18
C MET A 119 -3.68 -1.84 -2.77
N THR A 120 -2.56 -2.16 -2.12
CA THR A 120 -2.22 -1.62 -0.80
C THR A 120 -2.04 -0.11 -0.83
N ALA A 121 -1.37 0.44 -1.86
CA ALA A 121 -1.19 1.88 -2.02
C ALA A 121 -2.54 2.62 -2.11
N LEU A 122 -3.46 2.12 -2.94
CA LEU A 122 -4.80 2.70 -3.12
C LEU A 122 -5.62 2.60 -1.84
N HIS A 123 -5.54 1.48 -1.12
CA HIS A 123 -6.29 1.32 0.12
C HIS A 123 -5.79 2.26 1.23
N ILE A 124 -4.46 2.39 1.40
CA ILE A 124 -3.86 3.36 2.32
C ILE A 124 -4.23 4.80 1.94
N CYS A 125 -4.20 5.13 0.64
CA CYS A 125 -4.58 6.45 0.14
C CYS A 125 -6.05 6.77 0.45
N ASN A 126 -6.94 5.80 0.27
CA ASN A 126 -8.36 5.94 0.59
C ASN A 126 -8.57 6.25 2.08
N ILE A 127 -7.87 5.53 2.96
CA ILE A 127 -7.94 5.75 4.42
C ILE A 127 -7.36 7.12 4.80
N ALA A 128 -6.23 7.50 4.23
CA ALA A 128 -5.63 8.83 4.45
C ALA A 128 -6.59 9.95 4.03
N THR A 129 -7.29 9.78 2.90
CA THR A 129 -8.30 10.72 2.42
C THR A 129 -9.50 10.80 3.37
N HIS A 130 -9.95 9.67 3.93
CA HIS A 130 -10.98 9.66 4.97
C HIS A 130 -10.54 10.45 6.20
N PHE A 131 -9.32 10.23 6.71
CA PHE A 131 -8.81 11.00 7.87
C PHE A 131 -8.67 12.50 7.56
N LEU A 132 -8.23 12.86 6.36
CA LEU A 132 -8.17 14.25 5.92
C LEU A 132 -9.56 14.89 5.91
N SER A 133 -10.58 14.16 5.43
CA SER A 133 -11.97 14.65 5.38
C SER A 133 -12.56 14.96 6.75
N PHE A 134 -12.03 14.35 7.82
CA PHE A 134 -12.45 14.60 9.20
C PHE A 134 -11.84 15.87 9.81
N SER A 135 -10.81 16.46 9.20
CA SER A 135 -10.10 17.63 9.75
C SER A 135 -11.03 18.83 10.05
N PRO A 136 -11.97 19.22 9.16
CA PRO A 136 -12.91 20.30 9.46
C PRO A 136 -13.87 19.96 10.63
N ALA A 137 -14.34 18.72 10.70
CA ALA A 137 -15.26 18.27 11.74
C ALA A 137 -14.58 18.27 13.12
N ILE A 138 -13.35 17.76 13.20
CA ILE A 138 -12.56 17.79 14.44
C ILE A 138 -12.24 19.22 14.84
N LYS A 139 -11.88 20.09 13.89
CA LYS A 139 -11.63 21.50 14.18
C LYS A 139 -12.84 22.13 14.85
N TYR A 140 -14.04 21.90 14.31
CA TYR A 140 -15.30 22.37 14.90
C TYR A 140 -15.54 21.79 16.30
N TRP A 141 -15.32 20.49 16.51
CA TRP A 141 -15.54 19.86 17.82
C TRP A 141 -14.57 20.34 18.90
N VAL A 142 -13.29 20.51 18.56
CA VAL A 142 -12.29 21.05 19.48
C VAL A 142 -12.63 22.50 19.84
N THR A 143 -13.05 23.33 18.87
CA THR A 143 -13.36 24.74 19.14
C THR A 143 -14.68 24.95 19.88
N THR A 144 -15.71 24.17 19.54
CA THR A 144 -17.08 24.40 20.03
C THR A 144 -17.37 23.63 21.31
N PHE A 145 -16.83 22.42 21.44
CA PHE A 145 -17.13 21.52 22.58
C PHE A 145 -15.92 21.30 23.50
N ASN A 146 -14.80 22.01 23.27
CA ASN A 146 -13.56 21.92 24.04
C ASN A 146 -13.09 20.47 24.26
N VAL A 147 -13.19 19.66 23.21
CA VAL A 147 -12.87 18.24 23.24
C VAL A 147 -11.34 18.05 23.20
N ASP A 148 -10.82 17.17 24.07
CA ASP A 148 -9.41 16.78 24.08
C ASP A 148 -9.08 15.82 22.92
N PHE A 149 -8.89 16.39 21.73
CA PHE A 149 -8.49 15.66 20.53
C PHE A 149 -7.25 16.28 19.90
N SER A 150 -6.22 15.46 19.68
CA SER A 150 -4.96 15.93 19.11
C SER A 150 -5.06 16.12 17.59
N ARG A 151 -5.15 17.38 17.15
CA ARG A 151 -5.10 17.74 15.72
C ARG A 151 -3.77 17.35 15.06
N LEU A 152 -2.68 17.37 15.84
CA LEU A 152 -1.37 16.93 15.36
C LEU A 152 -1.38 15.43 15.05
N LEU A 153 -2.04 14.62 15.88
CA LEU A 153 -2.17 13.19 15.65
C LEU A 153 -2.90 12.90 14.34
N LEU A 154 -4.05 13.53 14.10
CA LEU A 154 -4.78 13.38 12.83
C LEU A 154 -3.92 13.79 11.63
N THR A 155 -3.21 14.92 11.77
CA THR A 155 -2.32 15.45 10.72
C THR A 155 -1.20 14.47 10.39
N ALA A 156 -0.58 13.91 11.42
CA ALA A 156 0.42 12.85 11.26
C ALA A 156 -0.20 11.63 10.57
N THR A 157 -1.38 11.17 11.00
CA THR A 157 -2.04 9.97 10.44
C THR A 157 -2.22 10.07 8.94
N TYR A 158 -2.87 11.12 8.42
CA TYR A 158 -3.05 11.21 6.96
C TYR A 158 -1.74 11.50 6.22
N SER A 159 -0.80 12.24 6.82
CA SER A 159 0.49 12.56 6.18
C SER A 159 1.34 11.29 6.00
N PHE A 160 1.45 10.47 7.05
CA PHE A 160 2.12 9.17 6.98
C PHE A 160 1.39 8.18 6.07
N GLY A 161 0.06 8.28 5.97
CA GLY A 161 -0.71 7.55 4.97
C GLY A 161 -0.27 7.89 3.54
N TYR A 162 -0.21 9.18 3.18
CA TYR A 162 0.26 9.61 1.86
C TYR A 162 1.72 9.23 1.59
N ILE A 163 2.60 9.40 2.58
CA ILE A 163 4.01 8.97 2.47
C ILE A 163 4.07 7.48 2.16
N SER A 164 3.36 6.65 2.92
CA SER A 164 3.29 5.20 2.71
C SER A 164 2.77 4.86 1.31
N THR A 165 1.69 5.50 0.85
CA THR A 165 1.18 5.35 -0.52
C THR A 165 2.26 5.62 -1.58
N VAL A 166 3.03 6.70 -1.43
CA VAL A 166 4.12 7.02 -2.38
C VAL A 166 5.17 5.91 -2.40
N PHE A 167 5.60 5.41 -1.24
CA PHE A 167 6.60 4.33 -1.20
C PHE A 167 6.09 3.01 -1.80
N PHE A 168 4.81 2.67 -1.63
CA PHE A 168 4.22 1.50 -2.29
C PHE A 168 4.14 1.68 -3.82
N LEU A 169 3.86 2.88 -4.31
CA LEU A 169 3.88 3.18 -5.74
C LEU A 169 5.31 3.14 -6.31
N VAL A 170 6.30 3.70 -5.59
CA VAL A 170 7.72 3.61 -5.97
C VAL A 170 8.18 2.16 -6.03
N PHE A 171 7.78 1.33 -5.06
CA PHE A 171 8.08 -0.10 -5.07
C PHE A 171 7.47 -0.80 -6.28
N ALA A 172 6.19 -0.54 -6.58
CA ALA A 172 5.54 -1.08 -7.77
C ALA A 172 6.27 -0.68 -9.05
N PHE A 173 6.65 0.59 -9.17
CA PHE A 173 7.38 1.12 -10.32
C PHE A 173 8.76 0.48 -10.47
N MET A 174 9.51 0.32 -9.38
CA MET A 174 10.79 -0.39 -9.39
C MET A 174 10.65 -1.84 -9.85
N LEU A 175 9.61 -2.55 -9.39
CA LEU A 175 9.34 -3.92 -9.84
C LEU A 175 8.99 -3.98 -11.34
N VAL A 176 8.30 -2.97 -11.88
CA VAL A 176 8.00 -2.87 -13.31
C VAL A 176 9.27 -2.63 -14.13
N ILE A 177 10.13 -1.71 -13.72
CA ILE A 177 11.44 -1.47 -14.39
C ILE A 177 12.29 -2.75 -14.34
N TRP A 178 12.33 -3.39 -13.18
CA TRP A 178 13.08 -4.62 -13.01
C TRP A 178 12.53 -5.74 -13.91
N LYS A 179 11.20 -5.87 -14.01
CA LYS A 179 10.57 -6.83 -14.95
C LYS A 179 10.96 -6.54 -16.40
N ARG A 180 10.99 -5.27 -16.82
CA ARG A 180 11.36 -4.88 -18.20
C ARG A 180 12.83 -5.20 -18.49
N THR A 181 13.72 -4.89 -17.57
CA THR A 181 15.17 -5.15 -17.71
C THR A 181 15.47 -6.63 -17.89
N ASP A 182 14.81 -7.50 -17.10
CA ASP A 182 14.93 -8.96 -17.25
C ASP A 182 14.50 -9.46 -18.64
N ILE A 183 13.43 -8.88 -19.17
CA ILE A 183 12.88 -9.26 -20.48
C ILE A 183 13.88 -8.90 -21.58
N GLU A 184 14.45 -7.70 -21.54
CA GLU A 184 15.43 -7.24 -22.51
C GLU A 184 16.69 -8.11 -22.52
N ILE A 185 17.18 -8.54 -21.34
CA ILE A 185 18.33 -9.46 -21.22
C ILE A 185 18.00 -10.84 -21.81
N LEU A 186 16.84 -11.41 -21.49
CA LEU A 186 16.40 -12.71 -22.03
C LEU A 186 16.32 -12.72 -23.57
N TYR A 187 15.88 -11.62 -24.18
CA TYR A 187 15.82 -11.50 -25.63
C TYR A 187 17.20 -11.24 -26.25
N ALA A 188 18.08 -10.51 -25.56
CA ALA A 188 19.45 -10.26 -25.99
C ALA A 188 20.37 -11.50 -25.93
N GLU A 189 20.06 -12.48 -25.07
CA GLU A 189 20.75 -13.78 -25.02
C GLU A 189 20.22 -14.81 -26.04
N SER A 190 19.11 -14.52 -26.72
CA SER A 190 18.50 -15.39 -27.74
C SER A 190 18.80 -15.08 -29.24
N PRO A 191 19.90 -14.41 -29.68
CA PRO A 191 20.07 -14.05 -31.09
C PRO A 191 20.61 -15.16 -32.01
N SER A 192 20.78 -16.42 -31.59
CA SER A 192 21.53 -17.44 -32.36
C SER A 192 20.81 -18.73 -32.77
N THR A 193 19.48 -18.88 -32.62
CA THR A 193 18.76 -20.10 -33.07
C THR A 193 17.91 -19.95 -34.33
N MET A 194 17.91 -18.79 -34.99
CA MET A 194 17.38 -18.66 -36.35
C MET A 194 18.51 -18.44 -37.36
N SER A 195 19.41 -19.43 -37.46
CA SER A 195 20.07 -19.64 -38.76
C SER A 195 19.03 -20.33 -39.65
N PRO A 196 18.56 -19.71 -40.74
CA PRO A 196 17.81 -20.45 -41.73
C PRO A 196 18.78 -21.45 -42.36
N GLN A 197 18.68 -22.72 -41.96
CA GLN A 197 19.20 -23.84 -42.75
C GLN A 197 18.40 -23.91 -44.08
N GLY A 198 18.63 -22.93 -44.97
CA GLY A 198 18.72 -23.21 -46.40
C GLY A 198 20.11 -23.80 -46.62
N THR A 199 20.30 -24.86 -47.39
CA THR A 199 19.62 -25.18 -48.63
C THR A 199 19.79 -26.69 -48.83
N HIS A 200 18.69 -27.44 -48.89
CA HIS A 200 18.70 -28.79 -49.42
C HIS A 200 19.05 -28.69 -50.92
N THR A 201 20.28 -29.03 -51.28
CA THR A 201 20.62 -29.36 -52.67
C THR A 201 20.08 -30.76 -52.98
N PRO A 202 19.23 -30.94 -54.00
CA PRO A 202 18.91 -32.27 -54.49
C PRO A 202 20.16 -32.83 -55.18
N HIS A 203 20.67 -33.93 -54.65
CA HIS A 203 21.70 -34.73 -55.32
C HIS A 203 20.99 -35.59 -56.37
N ASP A 204 20.97 -35.09 -57.61
CA ASP A 204 20.62 -35.88 -58.79
C ASP A 204 21.85 -36.65 -59.30
N GLY A 205 21.64 -37.93 -59.60
CA GLY A 205 22.50 -38.79 -60.42
C GLY A 205 23.61 -39.51 -59.64
N HIS A 206 23.92 -40.79 -59.85
CA HIS A 206 23.44 -41.81 -60.79
C HIS A 206 24.12 -43.11 -60.32
N ASP A 207 23.37 -44.19 -60.11
CA ASP A 207 23.86 -45.58 -60.22
C ASP A 207 23.30 -46.16 -61.54
N PRO A 208 23.87 -47.21 -62.16
CA PRO A 208 25.23 -47.74 -62.15
C PRO A 208 25.97 -47.56 -63.51
#